data_AF-A0A2M8NLI6-F1
#
_entry.id   AF-A0A2M8NLI6-F1
#
_cell.length_a   1.000
_cell.length_b   1.000
_cell.length_c   1.000
_cell.angle_alpha   90.00
_cell.angle_beta   90.00
_cell.angle_gamma   90.00
#
_symmetry.space_group_name_H-M   'P 1'
#
loop_
_entity.id
_entity.type
_entity.pdbx_description
1 polymer ?
#
loop_
_entity_poly.entity_id
_entity_poly.type
_entity_poly.pdbx_seq_one_letter_code
_entity_poly.pdbx_strand_id
1 'polypeptide(L)' 'MERFTQRARRVLSLAQEEAERMQHNYIGTEHLLLGLIREEGGVAGRVLRELGLEQRRVEELVE' A
#
# COMPACT_ATOMS: atom_id res chain seq x y z
N MET A 1 5.93 11.04 12.27
CA MET A 1 6.21 10.78 10.84
C MET A 1 7.52 11.39 10.33
N GLU A 2 8.18 12.29 11.06
CA GLU A 2 9.38 13.02 10.57
C GLU A 2 10.57 12.13 10.17
N ARG A 3 10.65 10.90 10.69
CA ARG A 3 11.70 9.90 10.36
C ARG A 3 11.49 9.17 9.04
N PHE A 4 10.30 9.26 8.43
CA PHE A 4 10.01 8.60 7.15
C PHE A 4 10.27 9.53 5.97
N THR A 5 10.68 8.94 4.84
CA THR A 5 10.70 9.64 3.55
C THR A 5 9.28 10.10 3.18
N GLN A 6 9.17 11.10 2.31
CA GLN A 6 7.86 11.58 1.85
C GLN A 6 7.02 10.45 1.22
N ARG A 7 7.66 9.55 0.47
CA ARG A 7 7.01 8.38 -0.13
C ARG A 7 6.52 7.38 0.93
N ALA A 8 7.34 7.07 1.93
CA ALA A 8 6.92 6.18 3.02
C ALA A 8 5.75 6.76 3.83
N ARG A 9 5.68 8.10 4.01
CA ARG A 9 4.50 8.74 4.62
C ARG A 9 3.26 8.58 3.73
N ARG A 10 3.40 8.76 2.41
CA ARG A 10 2.33 8.55 1.44
C ARG A 10 1.79 7.11 1.47
N VAL A 11 2.68 6.11 1.54
CA VAL A 11 2.29 4.70 1.70
C VAL A 11 1.43 4.49 2.96
N LEU A 12 1.82 5.07 4.09
CA LEU A 12 1.05 4.95 5.34
C LEU A 12 -0.32 5.64 5.24
N SER A 13 -0.40 6.80 4.58
CA SER A 13 -1.68 7.45 4.30
C SER A 13 -2.58 6.60 3.41
N LEU A 14 -2.04 6.04 2.33
CA LEU A 14 -2.79 5.13 1.45
C LEU A 14 -3.27 3.88 2.21
N ALA A 15 -2.42 3.28 3.05
CA ALA A 15 -2.81 2.15 3.88
C ALA A 15 -3.93 2.48 4.87
N GLN A 16 -3.96 3.70 5.40
CA GLN A 16 -5.07 4.17 6.24
C GLN A 16 -6.37 4.29 5.43
N GLU A 17 -6.31 4.86 4.23
CA GLU A 17 -7.47 4.94 3.32
C GLU A 17 -8.04 3.55 3.01
N GLU A 18 -7.17 2.55 2.80
CA GLU A 18 -7.60 1.17 2.57
C GLU A 18 -8.27 0.53 3.78
N ALA A 19 -7.72 0.72 4.97
CA ALA A 19 -8.34 0.23 6.20
C ALA A 19 -9.72 0.86 6.42
N GLU A 20 -9.87 2.15 6.15
CA GLU A 20 -11.17 2.85 6.23
C GLU A 20 -12.17 2.32 5.20
N ARG A 21 -11.73 2.12 3.95
CA ARG A 21 -12.54 1.56 2.86
C ARG A 21 -13.07 0.16 3.19
N MET A 22 -12.24 -0.66 3.84
CA MET A 22 -12.59 -2.02 4.29
C MET A 22 -13.32 -2.05 5.65
N GLN A 23 -13.57 -0.89 6.26
CA GLN A 23 -14.15 -0.76 7.61
C GLN A 23 -13.36 -1.51 8.70
N HIS A 24 -12.04 -1.60 8.54
CA HIS A 24 -11.13 -2.17 9.52
C HIS A 24 -10.65 -1.10 10.51
N ASN A 25 -10.67 -1.43 11.81
CA ASN A 25 -10.30 -0.49 12.88
C ASN A 25 -8.78 -0.32 13.08
N TYR A 26 -7.95 -1.02 12.29
CA TYR A 26 -6.50 -0.96 12.36
C TYR A 26 -5.87 -1.17 10.99
N ILE A 27 -4.65 -0.66 10.81
CA ILE A 27 -3.85 -0.91 9.61
C ILE A 27 -3.15 -2.28 9.74
N GLY A 28 -3.74 -3.31 9.15
CA GLY A 28 -3.09 -4.59 8.89
C GLY A 28 -2.00 -4.55 7.82
N THR A 29 -1.27 -5.65 7.67
CA THR A 29 -0.20 -5.82 6.67
C THR A 29 -0.71 -5.74 5.23
N GLU A 30 -1.95 -6.16 5.02
CA GLU A 30 -2.69 -6.13 3.77
C GLU A 30 -2.93 -4.70 3.27
N HIS A 31 -3.35 -3.79 4.15
CA HIS A 31 -3.49 -2.38 3.79
C HIS A 31 -2.14 -1.74 3.51
N LEU A 32 -1.09 -2.14 4.24
CA LEU A 32 0.26 -1.66 3.97
C LEU A 32 0.75 -2.12 2.58
N LEU A 33 0.47 -3.37 2.21
CA LEU A 33 0.77 -3.89 0.87
C LEU A 33 0.02 -3.10 -0.22
N LEU A 34 -1.28 -2.84 -0.02
CA LEU A 34 -2.09 -2.01 -0.91
C LEU A 34 -1.54 -0.57 -1.00
N GLY A 35 -1.11 0.01 0.11
CA GLY A 35 -0.45 1.32 0.12
C GLY A 35 0.88 1.33 -0.63
N LEU A 36 1.68 0.26 -0.54
CA LEU A 36 2.95 0.13 -1.25
C LEU A 36 2.78 -0.04 -2.76
N ILE A 37 1.74 -0.76 -3.20
CA ILE A 37 1.49 -0.98 -4.64
C ILE A 37 0.82 0.23 -5.30
N ARG A 38 -0.04 0.97 -4.56
CA ARG A 38 -0.66 2.23 -4.98
C ARG A 38 0.33 3.40 -5.03
N GLU A 39 1.41 3.38 -4.24
CA GLU A 39 2.41 4.44 -4.29
C GLU A 39 3.27 4.35 -5.55
N GLU A 40 3.11 5.34 -6.43
CA GLU A 40 3.86 5.42 -7.67
C GLU A 40 5.26 6.01 -7.47
N GLY A 41 6.26 5.42 -8.11
CA GLY A 41 7.64 5.93 -8.11
C GLY A 41 8.48 5.51 -6.91
N GLY A 42 7.92 4.79 -5.93
CA GLY A 42 8.66 4.10 -4.89
C GLY A 42 9.39 2.84 -5.38
N VAL A 43 10.47 2.48 -4.68
CA VAL A 43 11.21 1.22 -4.96
C VAL A 43 10.33 0.01 -4.68
N ALA A 44 9.53 0.03 -3.61
CA ALA A 44 8.66 -1.08 -3.24
C ALA A 44 7.62 -1.40 -4.33
N GLY A 45 6.87 -0.39 -4.81
CA GLY A 45 5.91 -0.58 -5.89
C GLY A 45 6.56 -1.09 -7.18
N ARG A 46 7.79 -0.66 -7.51
CA ARG A 46 8.54 -1.23 -8.65
C ARG A 46 8.86 -2.71 -8.45
N VAL A 47 9.43 -3.07 -7.29
CA VAL A 47 9.80 -4.47 -6.99
C VAL A 47 8.56 -5.37 -7.02
N LEU A 48 7.43 -4.93 -6.46
CA LEU A 48 6.17 -5.70 -6.49
C LEU A 48 5.71 -5.95 -7.94
N ARG A 49 5.75 -4.93 -8.80
CA ARG A 49 5.42 -5.08 -10.24
C ARG A 49 6.41 -5.98 -10.98
N GLU A 50 7.70 -5.88 -10.70
CA GLU A 50 8.73 -6.76 -11.27
C GLU A 50 8.53 -8.23 -10.87
N LEU A 51 7.94 -8.49 -9.70
CA LEU A 51 7.52 -9.82 -9.25
C LEU A 51 6.18 -10.29 -9.83
N GLY A 52 5.57 -9.52 -10.75
CA GLY A 52 4.28 -9.87 -11.36
C GLY A 52 3.07 -9.61 -10.46
N LEU A 53 3.22 -8.77 -9.43
CA LEU A 53 2.12 -8.28 -8.63
C LEU A 53 1.64 -6.95 -9.23
N GLU A 54 0.61 -7.05 -10.06
CA GLU A 54 -0.12 -5.87 -10.54
C GLU A 54 -1.10 -5.39 -9.49
N GLN A 55 -1.34 -4.08 -9.44
CA GLN A 55 -2.22 -3.45 -8.46
C GLN A 55 -3.59 -4.13 -8.38
N ARG A 56 -4.28 -4.26 -9.53
CA ARG A 56 -5.61 -4.88 -9.61
C ARG A 56 -5.63 -6.30 -9.03
N ARG A 57 -4.61 -7.10 -9.35
CA ARG A 57 -4.50 -8.47 -8.86
C ARG A 57 -4.30 -8.52 -7.35
N VAL A 58 -3.57 -7.57 -6.77
CA VAL A 58 -3.37 -7.50 -5.32
C VAL A 58 -4.65 -7.03 -4.62
N GLU A 59 -5.36 -6.05 -5.19
CA GLU A 59 -6.68 -5.62 -4.71
C GLU A 59 -7.67 -6.79 -4.68
N GLU A 60 -7.76 -7.57 -5.77
CA GLU A 60 -8.63 -8.76 -5.86
C GLU A 60 -8.29 -9.89 -4.86
N LEU A 61 -7.05 -9.97 -4.36
CA LEU A 61 -6.64 -11.00 -3.40
C LEU A 61 -6.86 -10.58 -1.94
N VAL A 62 -7.03 -9.28 -1.70
CA VAL A 62 -7.14 -8.69 -0.36
C VAL A 62 -8.58 -8.31 -0.02
N GLU A 63 -9.35 -7.85 -1.01
CA GLU A 63 -10.79 -7.58 -0.91
C GLU A 63 -11.63 -8.87 -0.92
#